data_AF-A0A923XAW9-F1
#
_entry.id   AF-A0A923XAW9-F1
#
_cell.length_a   1.000
_cell.length_b   1.000
_cell.length_c   1.000
_cell.angle_alpha   90.00
_cell.angle_beta   90.00
_cell.angle_gamma   90.00
#
_symmetry.space_group_name_H-M   'P 1'
#
loop_
_entity.id
_entity.type
_entity.pdbx_description
1 polymer ?
#
loop_
_entity_poly.entity_id
_entity_poly.type
_entity_poly.pdbx_seq_one_letter_code
_entity_poly.pdbx_strand_id
1 'polypeptide(L)'
;MGKIQISKKPKKSLKNILKSKSASKPRLKVSSPAYEYSAAAELANRKFISAAIADALIDGDADAVREILLSHLEQVHKDRFYKEAGISRRALFRMMEPNANPTLESLAKICKALTEAA
;
A
#
# COMPACT_ATOMS: atom_id res chain seq x y z
N MET A 1 -32.02 -12.91 -50.81
CA MET A 1 -30.60 -13.29 -51.01
C MET A 1 -29.71 -12.05 -50.90
N GLY A 2 -29.44 -11.55 -49.69
CA GLY A 2 -28.60 -10.38 -49.46
C GLY A 2 -27.28 -10.77 -48.79
N LYS A 3 -26.15 -10.51 -49.44
CA LYS A 3 -24.82 -10.82 -48.88
C LYS A 3 -24.44 -9.74 -47.86
N ILE A 4 -24.19 -10.15 -46.61
CA ILE A 4 -23.67 -9.27 -45.55
C ILE A 4 -22.18 -9.03 -45.84
N GLN A 5 -21.81 -7.78 -46.18
CA GLN A 5 -20.42 -7.37 -46.25
C GLN A 5 -19.88 -7.20 -44.84
N ILE A 6 -18.93 -8.06 -44.45
CA ILE A 6 -18.23 -7.97 -43.17
C ILE A 6 -17.01 -7.06 -43.37
N SER A 7 -16.95 -5.94 -42.66
CA SER A 7 -15.84 -5.00 -42.75
C SER A 7 -14.54 -5.65 -42.26
N LYS A 8 -13.47 -5.50 -43.03
CA LYS A 8 -12.15 -6.05 -42.71
C LYS A 8 -11.60 -5.33 -41.47
N LYS A 9 -11.53 -6.03 -40.33
CA LYS A 9 -10.83 -5.55 -39.13
C LYS A 9 -9.37 -5.21 -39.49
N PRO A 10 -8.88 -3.99 -39.25
CA PRO A 10 -7.48 -3.68 -39.45
C PRO A 10 -6.66 -4.42 -38.39
N LYS A 11 -5.85 -5.39 -38.83
CA LYS A 11 -4.77 -5.97 -38.02
C LYS A 11 -3.74 -4.88 -37.77
N LYS A 12 -3.90 -4.10 -36.70
CA LYS A 12 -2.81 -3.24 -36.21
C LYS A 12 -1.65 -4.14 -35.82
N SER A 13 -0.61 -4.18 -36.66
CA SER A 13 0.56 -5.00 -36.40
C SER A 13 1.29 -4.45 -35.18
N LEU A 14 1.49 -5.28 -34.16
CA LEU A 14 2.29 -5.02 -32.96
C LEU A 14 3.81 -4.91 -33.26
N LYS A 15 4.20 -4.59 -34.51
CA LYS A 15 5.60 -4.57 -34.96
C LYS A 15 6.39 -3.35 -34.45
N ASN A 16 5.74 -2.35 -33.86
CA ASN A 16 6.40 -1.12 -33.43
C ASN A 16 6.65 -1.00 -31.91
N ILE A 17 6.26 -1.99 -31.10
CA ILE A 17 6.49 -1.93 -29.64
C ILE A 17 7.93 -2.32 -29.26
N LEU A 18 8.66 -2.99 -30.15
CA LEU A 18 10.02 -3.48 -29.89
C LEU A 18 11.15 -2.49 -30.23
N LYS A 19 10.84 -1.22 -30.51
CA LYS A 19 11.84 -0.14 -30.45
C LYS A 19 11.82 0.49 -29.06
N SER A 20 11.95 -0.33 -28.02
CA SER A 20 12.35 0.17 -26.70
C SER A 20 13.76 0.72 -26.87
N LYS A 21 13.87 2.06 -26.95
CA LYS A 21 15.12 2.74 -26.62
C LYS A 21 15.60 2.11 -25.31
N SER A 22 16.78 1.49 -25.34
CA SER A 22 17.41 0.94 -24.14
C SER A 22 17.31 2.00 -23.06
N ALA A 23 16.45 1.78 -22.07
CA ALA A 23 16.25 2.75 -21.00
C ALA A 23 17.61 2.96 -20.36
N SER A 24 18.23 4.11 -20.62
CA SER A 24 19.50 4.47 -20.00
C SER A 24 19.25 4.43 -18.50
N LYS A 25 19.85 3.48 -17.79
CA LYS A 25 19.68 3.36 -16.35
C LYS A 25 19.95 4.75 -15.75
N PRO A 26 19.03 5.32 -14.95
CA PRO A 26 19.25 6.62 -14.35
C PRO A 26 20.56 6.54 -13.55
N ARG A 27 21.53 7.39 -13.90
CA ARG A 27 22.81 7.49 -13.21
C ARG A 27 22.73 8.70 -12.29
N LEU A 28 23.06 8.51 -11.03
CA LEU A 28 23.28 9.62 -10.11
C LEU A 28 24.41 10.50 -10.63
N LYS A 29 24.33 11.80 -10.38
CA LYS A 29 25.41 12.73 -10.71
C LYS A 29 26.67 12.27 -9.95
N VAL A 30 27.80 12.25 -10.65
CA VAL A 30 29.09 11.92 -10.03
C VAL A 30 29.28 12.86 -8.83
N SER A 31 29.59 12.29 -7.66
CA SER A 31 29.68 12.92 -6.33
C SER A 31 28.38 13.24 -5.57
N SER A 32 27.20 12.82 -6.05
CA SER A 32 25.99 12.88 -5.22
C SER A 32 26.09 11.85 -4.07
N PRO A 33 25.86 12.27 -2.80
CA PRO A 33 25.79 11.33 -1.69
C PRO A 33 24.58 10.39 -1.89
N ALA A 34 24.82 9.09 -1.74
CA ALA A 34 23.75 8.12 -1.62
C ALA A 34 23.40 7.99 -0.13
N TYR A 35 22.12 8.18 0.20
CA TYR A 35 21.61 7.91 1.54
C TYR A 35 21.22 6.44 1.63
N GLU A 36 21.56 5.79 2.75
CA GLU A 36 20.95 4.50 3.07
C GLU A 36 19.47 4.73 3.38
N TYR A 37 18.60 4.38 2.44
CA TYR A 37 17.16 4.42 2.61
C TYR A 37 16.62 3.00 2.76
N SER A 38 15.82 2.77 3.80
CA SER A 38 15.13 1.51 4.01
C SER A 38 13.66 1.77 4.31
N ALA A 39 12.80 1.52 3.31
CA ALA A 39 11.35 1.60 3.48
C ALA A 39 10.85 0.67 4.60
N ALA A 40 11.50 -0.49 4.78
CA ALA A 40 11.17 -1.42 5.86
C ALA A 40 11.41 -0.81 7.25
N ALA A 41 12.46 0.00 7.40
CA ALA A 41 12.76 0.67 8.67
C ALA A 41 11.72 1.76 9.00
N GLU A 42 11.27 2.52 8.00
CA GLU A 42 10.21 3.52 8.19
C GLU A 42 8.86 2.86 8.50
N LEU A 43 8.51 1.80 7.79
CA LEU A 43 7.27 1.07 8.02
C LEU A 43 7.25 0.32 9.37
N ALA A 44 8.41 0.00 9.93
CA ALA A 44 8.52 -0.55 11.29
C ALA A 44 8.40 0.54 12.38
N ASN A 45 8.58 1.83 12.04
CA ASN A 45 8.51 2.93 12.99
C ASN A 45 7.06 3.25 13.36
N ARG A 46 6.63 2.79 14.54
CA ARG A 46 5.26 2.97 15.02
C ARG A 46 4.83 4.43 15.15
N LYS A 47 5.74 5.36 15.51
CA LYS A 47 5.41 6.80 15.61
C LYS A 47 5.06 7.37 14.25
N PHE A 48 5.87 7.06 13.25
CA PHE A 48 5.63 7.46 11.87
C PHE A 48 4.30 6.91 11.35
N ILE A 49 4.02 5.63 11.59
CA ILE A 49 2.76 4.99 11.20
C ILE A 49 1.56 5.62 11.89
N SER A 50 1.64 5.92 13.19
CA SER A 50 0.53 6.56 13.93
C SER A 50 0.21 7.96 13.39
N ALA A 51 1.23 8.73 13.00
CA ALA A 51 1.04 10.05 12.39
C ALA A 51 0.38 9.92 11.02
N ALA A 52 0.88 9.02 10.17
CA ALA A 52 0.32 8.79 8.84
C ALA A 52 -1.14 8.33 8.88
N ILE A 53 -1.52 7.48 9.84
CA ILE A 53 -2.92 7.07 10.06
C ILE A 53 -3.77 8.27 10.51
N ALA A 54 -3.25 9.12 11.40
CA ALA A 54 -3.97 10.30 11.84
C ALA A 54 -4.23 11.26 10.68
N ASP A 55 -3.23 11.51 9.83
CA ASP A 55 -3.36 12.36 8.64
C ASP A 55 -4.42 11.79 7.67
N ALA A 56 -4.35 10.48 7.38
CA ALA A 56 -5.33 9.83 6.52
C ALA A 56 -6.77 9.88 7.08
N LEU A 57 -6.94 9.79 8.40
CA LEU A 57 -8.24 9.97 9.05
C LEU A 57 -8.74 11.41 8.94
N ILE A 58 -7.87 12.41 9.08
CA ILE A 58 -8.21 13.84 8.93
C ILE A 58 -8.64 14.12 7.49
N ASP A 59 -7.95 13.54 6.51
CA ASP A 59 -8.27 13.67 5.08
C ASP A 59 -9.53 12.89 4.67
N GLY A 60 -10.06 12.03 5.55
CA GLY A 60 -11.21 11.19 5.28
C GLY A 60 -10.92 10.02 4.34
N ASP A 61 -9.65 9.67 4.17
CA ASP A 61 -9.20 8.59 3.30
C ASP A 61 -9.09 7.27 4.07
N ALA A 62 -10.21 6.55 4.12
CA ALA A 62 -10.28 5.23 4.75
C ALA A 62 -9.44 4.16 4.03
N ASP A 63 -9.21 4.32 2.73
CA ASP A 63 -8.41 3.39 1.94
C ASP A 63 -6.92 3.55 2.30
N ALA A 64 -6.44 4.78 2.44
CA ALA A 64 -5.08 5.06 2.91
C ALA A 64 -4.82 4.51 4.31
N VAL A 65 -5.75 4.70 5.26
CA VAL A 65 -5.62 4.11 6.62
C VAL A 65 -5.39 2.60 6.54
N ARG A 66 -6.16 1.92 5.70
CA ARG A 66 -6.05 0.47 5.51
C ARG A 66 -4.70 0.07 4.92
N GLU A 67 -4.26 0.75 3.88
CA GLU A 67 -2.99 0.46 3.20
C GLU A 67 -1.79 0.67 4.13
N ILE A 68 -1.75 1.80 4.84
CA ILE A 68 -0.71 2.11 5.83
C ILE A 68 -0.65 1.00 6.89
N LEU A 69 -1.81 0.60 7.41
CA LEU A 69 -1.88 -0.44 8.43
C LEU A 69 -1.38 -1.79 7.90
N LEU A 70 -1.79 -2.15 6.69
CA LEU A 70 -1.39 -3.40 6.04
C LEU A 70 0.13 -3.44 5.84
N SER A 71 0.71 -2.36 5.30
CA SER A 71 2.16 -2.23 5.10
C SER A 71 2.94 -2.31 6.42
N HIS A 72 2.45 -1.68 7.49
CA HIS A 72 3.06 -1.79 8.81
C HIS A 72 3.05 -3.25 9.31
N LEU A 73 1.92 -3.93 9.18
CA LEU A 73 1.75 -5.31 9.64
C LEU A 73 2.53 -6.33 8.80
N GLU A 74 2.92 -5.99 7.58
CA GLU A 74 3.86 -6.82 6.81
C GLU A 74 5.28 -6.78 7.36
N GLN A 75 5.69 -5.66 7.94
CA GLN A 75 7.01 -5.50 8.55
C GLN A 75 7.05 -6.00 10.00
N VAL A 76 5.93 -5.91 10.72
CA VAL A 76 5.83 -6.32 12.13
C VAL A 76 5.24 -7.72 12.26
N HIS A 77 5.62 -8.46 13.30
CA HIS A 77 5.03 -9.76 13.60
C HIS A 77 3.52 -9.63 13.93
N LYS A 78 2.67 -9.91 12.92
CA LYS A 78 1.20 -9.89 12.98
C LYS A 78 0.64 -10.60 14.23
N ASP A 79 1.29 -11.69 14.64
CA ASP A 79 0.87 -12.52 15.77
C ASP A 79 1.06 -11.89 17.16
N ARG A 80 1.93 -10.89 17.27
CA ARG A 80 2.11 -10.11 18.52
C ARG A 80 1.19 -8.90 18.53
N PHE A 81 1.05 -8.23 17.38
CA PHE A 81 0.30 -6.99 17.27
C PHE A 81 -1.18 -7.14 17.69
N TYR A 82 -1.88 -8.21 17.28
CA TYR A 82 -3.29 -8.37 17.64
C TYR A 82 -3.50 -8.51 19.16
N LYS A 83 -2.52 -9.09 19.87
CA LYS A 83 -2.55 -9.22 21.33
C LYS A 83 -2.32 -7.88 22.00
N GLU A 84 -1.35 -7.11 21.51
CA GLU A 84 -1.06 -5.75 21.98
C GLU A 84 -2.28 -4.83 21.79
N ALA A 85 -2.95 -4.92 20.64
CA ALA A 85 -4.15 -4.16 20.33
C ALA A 85 -5.43 -4.67 21.03
N GLY A 86 -5.38 -5.81 21.73
CA GLY A 86 -6.56 -6.35 22.43
C GLY A 86 -7.72 -6.69 21.48
N ILE A 87 -7.42 -7.07 20.24
CA ILE A 87 -8.40 -7.46 19.22
C ILE A 87 -8.15 -8.89 18.74
N SER A 88 -9.19 -9.58 18.29
CA SER A 88 -9.00 -10.91 17.72
C SER A 88 -8.20 -10.82 16.41
N ARG A 89 -7.38 -11.85 16.13
CA ARG A 89 -6.66 -11.98 14.86
C ARG A 89 -7.60 -11.82 13.66
N ARG A 90 -8.76 -12.47 13.71
CA ARG A 90 -9.80 -12.36 12.66
C ARG A 90 -10.32 -10.94 12.48
N ALA A 91 -10.55 -10.20 13.58
CA ALA A 91 -10.98 -8.81 13.51
C ALA A 91 -9.91 -7.94 12.83
N LEU A 92 -8.65 -8.10 13.21
CA LEU A 92 -7.53 -7.38 12.57
C LEU A 92 -7.50 -7.61 11.05
N PHE A 93 -7.57 -8.87 10.61
CA PHE A 93 -7.57 -9.19 9.17
C PHE A 93 -8.81 -8.67 8.43
N ARG A 94 -9.99 -8.74 9.05
CA ARG A 94 -11.23 -8.24 8.45
C ARG A 94 -11.18 -6.72 8.22
N MET A 95 -10.52 -5.96 9.10
CA MET A 95 -10.36 -4.51 8.94
C MET A 95 -9.42 -4.15 7.77
N MET A 96 -8.61 -5.10 7.32
CA MET A 96 -7.70 -4.92 6.18
C MET A 96 -8.28 -5.37 4.85
N GLU A 97 -9.51 -5.91 4.82
CA GLU A 97 -10.17 -6.30 3.58
C GLU A 97 -10.52 -5.06 2.74
N PRO A 98 -10.54 -5.20 1.40
CA PRO A 98 -11.02 -4.12 0.54
C PRO A 98 -12.47 -3.77 0.91
N ASN A 99 -12.77 -2.47 1.07
CA ASN A 99 -14.07 -1.96 1.54
C ASN A 99 -14.43 -2.35 2.99
N ALA A 100 -13.46 -2.72 3.81
CA ALA A 100 -13.70 -2.93 5.23
C ALA A 100 -14.20 -1.64 5.90
N ASN A 101 -15.22 -1.78 6.75
CA ASN A 101 -15.72 -0.69 7.59
C ASN A 101 -15.42 -1.02 9.07
N PRO A 102 -14.20 -0.74 9.54
CA PRO A 102 -13.84 -0.95 10.93
C PRO A 102 -14.70 -0.08 11.87
N THR A 103 -15.03 -0.61 13.06
CA THR A 103 -15.65 0.24 14.09
C THR A 103 -14.64 1.23 14.64
N LEU A 104 -15.12 2.39 15.10
CA LEU A 104 -14.29 3.40 15.78
C LEU A 104 -13.54 2.79 16.98
N GLU A 105 -14.16 1.89 17.72
CA GLU A 105 -13.53 1.19 18.84
C GLU A 105 -12.33 0.35 18.39
N SER A 106 -12.45 -0.35 17.26
CA SER A 106 -11.34 -1.17 16.73
C SER A 106 -10.18 -0.31 16.27
N LEU A 107 -10.46 0.81 15.60
CA LEU A 107 -9.43 1.78 15.20
C LEU A 107 -8.74 2.40 16.42
N ALA A 108 -9.50 2.80 17.44
CA ALA A 108 -8.94 3.37 18.66
C ALA A 108 -7.97 2.41 19.36
N LYS A 109 -8.33 1.11 19.44
CA LYS A 109 -7.46 0.07 20.01
C LYS A 109 -6.15 -0.09 19.23
N ILE A 110 -6.22 -0.04 17.90
CA ILE A 110 -5.04 -0.12 17.03
C ILE A 110 -4.16 1.12 17.21
N CYS A 111 -4.72 2.32 17.13
CA CYS A 111 -3.97 3.56 17.33
C CYS A 111 -3.30 3.59 18.71
N LYS A 112 -4.01 3.14 19.75
CA LYS A 112 -3.45 3.00 21.10
C LYS A 112 -2.25 2.05 21.12
N ALA A 113 -2.35 0.86 20.52
CA ALA A 113 -1.26 -0.11 20.45
C ALA A 113 -0.04 0.38 19.64
N LEU A 114 -0.26 1.25 18.65
CA LEU A 114 0.82 1.91 17.92
C LEU A 114 1.55 2.92 18.82
N THR A 115 0.83 3.64 19.68
CA THR A 115 1.42 4.66 20.56
C THR A 115 2.06 4.11 21.84
N GLU A 116 1.50 3.07 22.45
CA GLU A 116 1.98 2.54 23.75
C GLU A 116 3.26 1.70 23.64
N ALA A 117 3.58 1.20 22.45
CA ALA A 117 4.74 0.36 22.18
C ALA A 117 5.87 1.10 21.44
N ALA A 118 5.81 2.44 21.40
CA ALA A 118 6.73 3.34 20.70
C ALA A 118 7.51 4.23 21.69
#